data_AF-N9FQY0-F1
#
_entry.id   AF-N9FQY0-F1
#
_cell.length_a   1.000
_cell.length_b   1.000
_cell.length_c   1.000
_cell.angle_alpha   90.00
_cell.angle_beta   90.00
_cell.angle_gamma   90.00
#
_symmetry.space_group_name_H-M   'P 1'
#
loop_
_entity.id
_entity.type
_entity.pdbx_description
1 polymer ?
#
loop_
_entity_poly.entity_id
_entity_poly.type
_entity_poly.pdbx_seq_one_letter_code
_entity_poly.pdbx_strand_id
1 'polypeptide(L)'
;MKTDPIITKTKFRLMIVFFWITAFIYGFFESYNETSLVIEEILYQEPQLWEWVILGSASIVFIIVEIGLLMLKEWARKIYIYGYFPILLIYLLPSFSWSFMQGIGAIFYELGSILSTLLWGILVVPSLYQPLFQKSIK
;
A
#
# COMPACT_ATOMS: atom_id res chain seq x y z
N MET A 1 -8.85 12.18 -31.11
CA MET A 1 -9.63 10.99 -30.68
C MET A 1 -10.16 11.26 -29.29
N LYS A 2 -11.46 11.09 -29.04
CA LYS A 2 -11.99 11.10 -27.67
C LYS A 2 -11.42 9.87 -26.98
N THR A 3 -10.39 10.06 -26.17
CA THR A 3 -9.85 9.01 -25.32
C THR A 3 -10.82 8.83 -24.18
N ASP A 4 -11.80 7.95 -24.35
CA ASP A 4 -12.59 7.49 -23.22
C ASP A 4 -11.63 7.02 -22.12
N PRO A 5 -11.87 7.39 -20.86
CA PRO A 5 -10.98 7.01 -19.78
C PRO A 5 -10.87 5.49 -19.73
N ILE A 6 -9.67 4.98 -19.98
CA ILE A 6 -9.34 3.53 -19.96
C ILE A 6 -9.76 2.91 -18.61
N ILE A 7 -9.72 3.71 -17.53
CA ILE A 7 -10.19 3.35 -16.20
C ILE A 7 -11.22 4.37 -15.70
N THR A 8 -12.37 3.86 -15.25
CA THR A 8 -13.41 4.67 -14.64
C THR A 8 -13.11 4.94 -13.17
N LYS A 9 -13.63 6.06 -12.63
CA LYS A 9 -13.48 6.44 -11.21
C LYS A 9 -13.94 5.34 -10.26
N THR A 10 -15.01 4.62 -10.60
CA THR A 10 -15.54 3.51 -9.81
C THR A 10 -14.56 2.32 -9.77
N LYS A 11 -14.00 1.92 -10.92
CA LYS A 11 -13.01 0.83 -10.97
C LYS A 11 -11.77 1.16 -10.15
N PHE A 12 -11.26 2.39 -10.27
CA PHE A 12 -10.11 2.85 -9.47
C PHE A 12 -10.38 2.77 -7.95
N ARG A 13 -11.55 3.25 -7.49
CA ARG A 13 -11.93 3.15 -6.07
C ARG A 13 -12.07 1.70 -5.60
N LEU A 14 -12.65 0.83 -6.42
CA LEU A 14 -12.78 -0.60 -6.10
C LEU A 14 -11.40 -1.28 -5.98
N MET A 15 -10.43 -0.88 -6.80
CA MET A 15 -9.05 -1.39 -6.67
C MET A 15 -8.44 -1.03 -5.33
N ILE A 16 -8.62 0.21 -4.86
CA ILE A 16 -8.14 0.64 -3.52
C ILE A 16 -8.85 -0.16 -2.42
N VAL A 17 -10.17 -0.32 -2.51
CA VAL A 17 -10.92 -1.11 -1.52
C VAL A 17 -10.45 -2.56 -1.51
N PHE A 18 -10.22 -3.16 -2.68
CA PHE A 18 -9.76 -4.53 -2.79
C PHE A 18 -8.33 -4.71 -2.26
N PHE A 19 -7.46 -3.71 -2.48
CA PHE A 19 -6.14 -3.66 -1.85
C PHE A 19 -6.24 -3.73 -0.33
N TRP A 20 -7.12 -2.93 0.30
CA TRP A 20 -7.36 -3.00 1.75
C TRP A 20 -7.92 -4.35 2.22
N ILE A 21 -8.83 -4.96 1.46
CA ILE A 21 -9.36 -6.29 1.79
C ILE A 21 -8.22 -7.33 1.79
N THR A 22 -7.37 -7.31 0.76
CA THR A 22 -6.22 -8.24 0.70
C THR A 22 -5.23 -8.01 1.84
N ALA A 23 -4.92 -6.75 2.17
CA ALA A 23 -4.06 -6.41 3.30
C ALA A 23 -4.65 -6.85 4.65
N PHE A 24 -5.96 -6.69 4.84
CA PHE A 24 -6.66 -7.13 6.06
C PHE A 24 -6.63 -8.66 6.22
N ILE A 25 -6.96 -9.40 5.15
CA ILE A 25 -6.93 -10.86 5.18
C ILE A 25 -5.50 -11.36 5.42
N TYR A 26 -4.51 -10.76 4.75
CA TYR A 26 -3.10 -11.03 5.01
C TYR A 26 -2.75 -10.84 6.49
N GLY A 27 -3.02 -9.65 7.06
CA GLY A 27 -2.71 -9.36 8.46
C GLY A 27 -3.40 -10.31 9.44
N PHE A 28 -4.63 -10.75 9.12
CA PHE A 28 -5.31 -11.78 9.89
C PHE A 28 -4.54 -13.10 9.89
N PHE A 29 -4.16 -13.64 8.73
CA PHE A 29 -3.43 -14.90 8.67
C PHE A 29 -2.02 -14.81 9.24
N GLU A 30 -1.34 -13.67 9.07
CA GLU A 30 -0.01 -13.46 9.62
C GLU A 30 -0.01 -13.48 11.16
N SER A 31 -1.07 -12.98 11.79
CA SER A 31 -1.20 -13.02 13.25
C SER A 31 -1.28 -14.42 13.86
N TYR A 32 -1.54 -15.44 13.03
CA TYR A 32 -1.57 -16.86 13.43
C TYR A 32 -0.36 -17.65 12.89
N ASN A 33 0.62 -16.99 12.26
CA ASN A 33 1.79 -17.66 11.71
C ASN A 33 2.85 -17.89 12.79
N GLU A 34 2.96 -19.12 13.28
CA GLU A 34 3.91 -19.49 14.35
C GLU A 34 5.37 -19.23 13.96
N THR A 35 5.71 -19.29 12.67
CA THR A 35 7.09 -19.10 12.20
C THR A 35 7.52 -17.65 12.30
N SER A 36 6.63 -16.69 12.00
CA SER A 36 6.95 -15.26 12.11
C SER A 36 7.06 -14.82 13.56
N LEU A 37 6.22 -15.36 14.46
CA LEU A 37 6.32 -15.12 15.90
C LEU A 37 7.67 -15.57 16.49
N VAL A 38 8.14 -16.77 16.12
CA VAL A 38 9.43 -17.29 16.59
C VAL A 38 10.61 -16.47 16.05
N ILE A 39 10.53 -16.02 14.79
CA ILE A 39 11.56 -15.16 14.18
C ILE A 39 11.59 -13.78 14.83
N GLU A 40 10.43 -13.20 15.11
CA GLU A 40 10.31 -11.93 15.82
C GLU A 40 10.94 -12.03 17.21
N GLU A 41 10.68 -13.10 17.96
CA GLU A 41 11.28 -13.33 19.29
C GLU A 41 12.81 -13.47 19.23
N ILE A 42 13.35 -14.13 18.21
CA ILE A 42 14.80 -14.28 18.01
C ILE A 42 15.47 -12.96 17.59
N LEU A 43 14.78 -12.15 16.79
CA LEU A 43 15.29 -10.87 16.28
C LEU A 43 14.96 -9.68 17.19
N TYR A 44 14.18 -9.90 18.26
CA TYR A 44 13.85 -8.87 19.22
C TYR A 44 15.11 -8.39 19.93
N GLN A 45 15.63 -7.25 19.49
CA GLN A 45 16.72 -6.54 20.15
C GLN A 45 16.15 -5.28 20.78
N GLU A 46 16.61 -4.95 21.99
CA GLU A 46 16.10 -3.83 22.81
C GLU A 46 16.05 -2.44 22.11
N PRO A 47 16.74 -2.12 20.99
CA PRO A 47 16.49 -0.85 20.32
C PRO A 47 15.35 -0.86 19.28
N GLN A 48 14.38 -1.78 19.22
CA GLN A 48 13.32 -1.74 18.18
C GLN A 48 12.18 -0.72 18.37
N LEU A 49 12.10 -0.04 19.52
CA LEU A 49 11.03 0.95 19.81
C LEU A 49 10.95 2.09 18.77
N TRP A 50 12.09 2.54 18.22
CA TRP A 50 12.08 3.61 17.21
C TRP A 50 11.57 3.12 15.85
N GLU A 51 11.78 1.84 15.50
CA GLU A 51 11.24 1.25 14.26
C GLU A 51 9.72 1.22 14.30
N TRP A 52 9.14 0.84 15.44
CA TRP A 52 7.69 0.88 15.67
C TRP A 52 7.10 2.29 15.56
N VAL A 53 7.81 3.31 16.06
CA VAL A 53 7.38 4.71 15.92
C VAL A 53 7.40 5.16 14.46
N ILE A 54 8.47 4.84 13.72
CA ILE A 54 8.56 5.12 12.28
C ILE A 54 7.41 4.43 11.55
N LEU A 55 7.15 3.16 11.85
CA LEU A 55 6.10 2.38 11.20
C LEU A 55 4.70 2.89 11.49
N GLY A 56 4.40 3.21 12.75
CA GLY A 56 3.14 3.82 13.13
C GLY A 56 2.92 5.14 12.40
N SER A 57 3.95 6.01 12.35
CA SER A 57 3.85 7.29 11.67
C SER A 57 3.65 7.13 10.15
N ALA A 58 4.39 6.22 9.51
CA ALA A 58 4.27 5.92 8.09
C ALA A 58 2.89 5.35 7.75
N SER A 59 2.34 4.48 8.61
CA SER A 59 1.02 3.89 8.43
C SER A 59 -0.10 4.93 8.48
N ILE A 60 -0.01 5.90 9.40
CA ILE A 60 -0.96 7.02 9.47
C ILE A 60 -0.90 7.87 8.19
N VAL A 61 0.31 8.22 7.74
CA VAL A 61 0.49 8.98 6.49
C VAL A 61 -0.07 8.21 5.30
N PHE A 62 0.17 6.91 5.23
CA PHE A 62 -0.34 6.05 4.17
C PHE A 62 -1.87 6.04 4.14
N ILE A 63 -2.54 5.89 5.29
CA ILE A 63 -4.01 5.97 5.39
C ILE A 63 -4.54 7.34 4.91
N ILE A 64 -3.90 8.45 5.32
CA ILE A 64 -4.29 9.80 4.88
C ILE A 64 -4.21 9.93 3.35
N VAL A 65 -3.14 9.39 2.75
CA VAL A 65 -2.94 9.37 1.30
C VAL A 65 -4.01 8.53 0.61
N GLU A 66 -4.29 7.32 1.09
CA GLU A 66 -5.33 6.45 0.53
C GLU A 66 -6.73 7.08 0.58
N ILE A 67 -7.09 7.74 1.68
CA ILE A 67 -8.33 8.53 1.78
C ILE A 67 -8.34 9.63 0.72
N GLY A 68 -7.22 10.34 0.56
CA GLY A 68 -7.06 11.35 -0.48
C GLY A 68 -7.20 10.78 -1.90
N LEU A 69 -6.72 9.57 -2.15
CA LEU A 69 -6.87 8.86 -3.43
C LEU A 69 -8.33 8.43 -3.68
N LEU A 70 -9.03 7.92 -2.67
CA LEU A 70 -10.47 7.62 -2.77
C LEU A 70 -11.30 8.87 -3.12
N MET A 71 -10.91 10.02 -2.56
CA MET A 71 -11.47 11.34 -2.86
C MET A 71 -10.95 11.95 -4.16
N LEU A 72 -10.08 11.26 -4.91
CA LEU A 72 -9.49 11.68 -6.18
C LEU A 72 -8.80 13.05 -6.07
N LYS A 73 -8.01 13.25 -5.00
CA LYS A 73 -7.23 14.47 -4.77
C LYS A 73 -5.83 14.35 -5.38
N GLU A 74 -5.42 15.35 -6.15
CA GLU A 74 -4.10 15.36 -6.81
C GLU A 74 -2.92 15.35 -5.84
N TRP A 75 -3.06 15.97 -4.67
CA TRP A 75 -2.00 15.97 -3.65
C TRP A 75 -1.70 14.55 -3.17
N ALA A 76 -2.73 13.72 -3.02
CA ALA A 76 -2.59 12.34 -2.57
C ALA A 76 -1.83 11.50 -3.59
N ARG A 77 -2.11 11.68 -4.88
CA ARG A 77 -1.33 11.07 -5.97
C ARG A 77 0.16 11.42 -5.86
N LYS A 78 0.49 12.70 -5.67
CA LYS A 78 1.89 13.15 -5.59
C LYS A 78 2.60 12.46 -4.44
N ILE A 79 1.99 12.46 -3.24
CA ILE A 79 2.57 11.81 -2.07
C ILE A 79 2.69 10.29 -2.28
N TYR A 80 1.70 9.64 -2.88
CA TYR A 80 1.75 8.20 -3.16
C TYR A 80 2.92 7.82 -4.08
N ILE A 81 3.14 8.58 -5.16
CA ILE A 81 4.22 8.30 -6.12
C ILE A 81 5.58 8.61 -5.52
N TYR A 82 5.75 9.79 -4.91
CA TYR A 82 7.04 10.22 -4.35
C TYR A 82 7.38 9.52 -3.03
N GLY A 83 6.37 9.03 -2.31
CA GLY A 83 6.52 8.27 -1.06
C GLY A 83 7.06 6.86 -1.27
N TYR A 84 7.07 6.34 -2.51
CA TYR A 84 7.58 5.01 -2.83
C TYR A 84 9.02 4.78 -2.32
N PHE A 85 9.91 5.75 -2.57
CA PHE A 85 11.32 5.60 -2.20
C PHE A 85 11.55 5.61 -0.67
N PRO A 86 10.98 6.56 0.11
CA PRO A 86 11.00 6.48 1.57
C PRO A 86 10.44 5.17 2.14
N ILE A 87 9.34 4.65 1.57
CA ILE A 87 8.74 3.39 2.02
C ILE A 87 9.70 2.21 1.77
N LEU A 88 10.42 2.22 0.64
CA LEU A 88 11.43 1.20 0.35
C LEU A 88 12.56 1.19 1.39
N LEU A 89 12.96 2.36 1.91
CA LEU A 89 13.95 2.42 2.99
C LEU A 89 13.42 1.82 4.30
N ILE A 90 12.13 2.03 4.61
CA ILE A 90 11.47 1.42 5.77
C ILE A 90 11.41 -0.11 5.63
N TYR A 91 11.16 -0.61 4.41
CA TYR A 91 11.11 -2.04 4.13
C TYR A 91 12.46 -2.75 4.35
N LEU A 92 13.58 -2.02 4.31
CA LEU A 92 14.91 -2.56 4.57
C LEU A 92 15.26 -2.63 6.06
N LEU A 93 14.37 -2.20 6.96
CA LEU A 93 14.59 -2.26 8.40
C LEU A 93 14.60 -3.71 8.93
N PRO A 94 15.39 -4.01 9.97
CA PRO A 94 15.44 -5.36 10.56
C PRO A 94 14.09 -5.88 11.05
N SER A 95 13.20 -5.00 11.53
CA SER A 95 11.84 -5.39 11.92
C SER A 95 10.95 -5.78 10.73
N PHE A 96 11.41 -5.66 9.47
CA PHE A 96 10.76 -6.21 8.27
C PHE A 96 11.10 -7.67 7.96
N SER A 97 11.78 -8.35 8.88
CA SER A 97 12.15 -9.77 8.78
C SER A 97 10.97 -10.75 8.71
N TRP A 98 9.76 -10.37 9.15
CA TRP A 98 8.46 -11.06 8.93
C TRP A 98 8.09 -11.32 7.46
N SER A 99 8.97 -10.95 6.52
CA SER A 99 8.93 -11.37 5.10
C SER A 99 9.00 -12.89 4.87
N PHE A 100 9.14 -13.73 5.91
CA PHE A 100 9.09 -15.19 5.80
C PHE A 100 7.64 -15.69 5.65
N MET A 101 7.09 -15.37 4.48
CA MET A 101 5.72 -15.65 4.09
C MET A 101 5.51 -17.14 3.83
N GLN A 102 4.59 -17.75 4.56
CA GLN A 102 4.14 -19.12 4.30
C GLN A 102 2.62 -19.23 4.34
N GLY A 103 2.08 -20.22 3.63
CA GLY A 103 0.65 -20.55 3.67
C GLY A 103 -0.26 -19.54 2.96
N ILE A 104 -1.49 -19.40 3.47
CA ILE A 104 -2.56 -18.59 2.85
C ILE A 104 -2.23 -17.09 2.89
N GLY A 105 -1.53 -16.61 3.92
CA GLY A 105 -1.12 -15.21 4.04
C GLY A 105 -0.26 -14.74 2.86
N ALA A 106 0.63 -15.60 2.37
CA ALA A 106 1.49 -15.33 1.22
C ALA A 106 0.67 -15.00 -0.05
N ILE A 107 -0.44 -15.71 -0.27
CA ILE A 107 -1.31 -15.48 -1.44
C ILE A 107 -1.91 -14.08 -1.39
N PHE A 108 -2.43 -13.67 -0.23
CA PHE A 108 -3.04 -12.35 -0.07
C PHE A 108 -2.01 -11.23 -0.10
N TYR A 109 -0.78 -11.47 0.38
CA TYR A 109 0.32 -10.53 0.23
C TYR A 109 0.70 -10.31 -1.25
N GLU A 110 0.85 -11.38 -2.03
CA GLU A 110 1.14 -11.30 -3.46
C GLU A 110 0.02 -10.58 -4.22
N LEU A 111 -1.24 -10.88 -3.90
CA LEU A 111 -2.39 -10.15 -4.45
C LEU A 111 -2.34 -8.65 -4.11
N GLY A 112 -2.03 -8.30 -2.85
CA GLY A 112 -1.84 -6.92 -2.43
C GLY A 112 -0.71 -6.22 -3.20
N SER A 113 0.40 -6.91 -3.43
CA SER A 113 1.55 -6.40 -4.18
C SER A 113 1.23 -6.16 -5.66
N ILE A 114 0.50 -7.08 -6.29
CA ILE A 114 0.00 -6.91 -7.67
C ILE A 114 -0.92 -5.69 -7.75
N LEU A 115 -1.86 -5.54 -6.81
CA LEU A 115 -2.78 -4.40 -6.78
C LEU A 115 -2.05 -3.08 -6.56
N SER A 116 -1.08 -3.03 -5.64
CA SER A 116 -0.24 -1.86 -5.40
C SER A 116 0.54 -1.46 -6.65
N THR A 117 1.13 -2.43 -7.35
CA THR A 117 1.86 -2.20 -8.61
C THR A 117 0.94 -1.64 -9.70
N LEU A 118 -0.28 -2.19 -9.84
CA LEU A 118 -1.28 -1.69 -10.78
C LEU A 118 -1.72 -0.27 -10.43
N LEU A 119 -2.00 0.02 -9.16
CA LEU A 119 -2.35 1.37 -8.68
C LEU A 119 -1.24 2.36 -8.98
N TRP A 120 0.01 2.00 -8.69
CA TRP A 120 1.17 2.83 -8.99
C TRP A 120 1.31 3.09 -10.49
N GLY A 121 1.17 2.06 -11.33
CA GLY A 121 1.19 2.20 -12.79
C GLY A 121 0.12 3.15 -13.33
N ILE A 122 -1.11 3.06 -12.81
CA ILE A 122 -2.20 3.98 -13.15
C ILE A 122 -1.82 5.42 -12.76
N LEU A 123 -1.30 5.60 -11.55
CA LEU A 123 -1.02 6.91 -10.98
C LEU A 123 0.18 7.58 -11.66
N VAL A 124 1.19 6.84 -12.11
CA VAL A 124 2.35 7.40 -12.81
C VAL A 124 1.99 7.84 -14.24
N VAL A 125 1.18 7.07 -14.96
CA VAL A 125 0.91 7.29 -16.39
C VAL A 125 -0.12 8.41 -16.62
N PRO A 126 0.26 9.55 -17.27
CA PRO A 126 -0.63 10.71 -17.46
C PRO A 126 -1.95 10.43 -18.15
N SER A 127 -1.94 9.63 -19.21
CA SER A 127 -3.15 9.27 -19.95
C SER A 127 -4.16 8.49 -19.11
N LEU A 128 -3.72 7.79 -18.06
CA LEU A 128 -4.56 6.98 -17.19
C LEU A 128 -5.06 7.76 -15.97
N TYR A 129 -4.20 8.56 -15.31
CA TYR A 129 -4.62 9.29 -14.12
C TYR A 129 -5.34 10.60 -14.42
N GLN A 130 -4.97 11.36 -15.46
CA GLN A 130 -5.54 12.71 -15.67
C GLN A 130 -7.08 12.70 -15.70
N PRO A 131 -7.77 11.76 -16.38
CA PRO A 131 -9.23 11.68 -16.36
C PRO A 131 -9.84 11.41 -14.97
N LEU A 132 -9.07 10.81 -14.05
CA LEU A 132 -9.52 10.50 -12.70
C LEU A 132 -9.51 11.76 -11.80
N PHE A 133 -8.48 12.60 -11.94
CA PHE A 133 -8.21 13.74 -11.05
C PHE A 133 -8.62 15.11 -11.63
N GLN A 134 -9.07 15.17 -12.88
CA GLN A 134 -9.57 16.41 -13.49
C GLN A 134 -10.64 17.06 -12.59
N LYS A 135 -10.38 18.33 -12.22
CA LYS A 135 -11.43 19.21 -11.70
C LYS A 135 -12.53 19.27 -12.76
N SER A 136 -13.77 19.02 -12.36
CA SER A 136 -14.90 19.39 -13.20
C SER A 136 -14.73 20.88 -13.50
N ILE A 137 -14.43 21.21 -14.76
CA ILE A 137 -14.56 22.58 -15.23
C ILE A 137 -16.05 22.87 -15.07
N LYS A 138 -16.39 23.68 -14.07
CA LYS A 138 -17.73 24.27 -13.95
C LYS A 138 -17.83 25.40 -14.94
#